data_AF-A0A8X7CGV6-F1
#
_entry.id   AF-A0A8X7CGV6-F1
#
_cell.length_a   1.000
_cell.length_b   1.000
_cell.length_c   1.000
_cell.angle_alpha   90.00
_cell.angle_beta   90.00
_cell.angle_gamma   90.00
#
_symmetry.space_group_name_H-M   'P 1'
#
loop_
_entity.id
_entity.type
_entity.pdbx_description
1 polymer ?
#
loop_
_entity_poly.entity_id
_entity_poly.type
_entity_poly.pdbx_seq_one_letter_code
_entity_poly.pdbx_strand_id
1 'polypeptide(L)'
;MDDVVSGAQNLETARQLQCQLQNMLETCGMKLRKWNSNSKELLNSSIDQEHSFSTKPKSAINTLDVSWKPTGDYFMFKVSIPSMTSYTKRDVLSVVARL
;
A
#
# COMPACT_ATOMS: atom_id res chain seq x y z
N MET A 1 14.16 -7.51 1.80
CA MET A 1 13.20 -6.69 1.03
C MET A 1 12.07 -7.65 0.74
N ASP A 2 10.94 -7.44 1.41
CA ASP A 2 9.93 -8.50 1.64
C ASP A 2 8.52 -8.04 1.24
N ASP A 3 8.42 -6.83 0.66
CA ASP A 3 7.19 -6.24 0.15
C ASP A 3 7.16 -6.35 -1.38
N VAL A 4 6.02 -6.79 -1.92
CA VAL A 4 5.75 -6.81 -3.36
C VAL A 4 4.56 -5.90 -3.65
N VAL A 5 4.75 -4.93 -4.54
CA VAL A 5 3.69 -4.07 -5.06
C VAL A 5 3.52 -4.36 -6.54
N SER A 6 2.32 -4.73 -6.95
CA SER A 6 1.99 -4.99 -8.34
C SER A 6 0.57 -4.52 -8.64
N GLY A 7 0.33 -4.15 -9.90
CA GLY A 7 -0.95 -3.64 -10.37
C GLY A 7 -1.33 -4.28 -11.70
N ALA A 8 -2.63 -4.32 -11.99
CA ALA A 8 -3.16 -4.77 -13.26
C ALA A 8 -4.34 -3.89 -13.70
N GLN A 9 -4.64 -3.90 -15.00
CA GLN A 9 -5.68 -3.05 -15.60
C GLN A 9 -7.09 -3.57 -15.35
N ASN A 10 -7.25 -4.88 -15.12
CA ASN A 10 -8.53 -5.54 -14.94
C ASN A 10 -8.51 -6.46 -13.71
N LEU A 11 -9.67 -6.65 -13.10
CA LEU A 11 -9.80 -7.49 -11.91
C LEU A 11 -9.41 -8.95 -12.16
N GLU A 12 -9.77 -9.49 -13.32
CA GLU A 12 -9.43 -10.85 -13.71
C GLU A 12 -7.90 -11.02 -13.87
N THR A 13 -7.25 -10.07 -14.55
CA THR A 13 -5.79 -10.07 -14.71
C THR A 13 -5.07 -9.91 -13.37
N ALA A 14 -5.59 -9.08 -12.47
CA ALA A 14 -5.04 -8.90 -11.13
C ALA A 14 -5.17 -10.18 -10.29
N ARG A 15 -6.29 -10.90 -10.41
CA ARG A 15 -6.51 -12.18 -9.73
C ARG A 15 -5.58 -13.25 -10.26
N GLN A 16 -5.42 -13.35 -11.58
CA GLN A 16 -4.49 -14.29 -12.20
C GLN A 16 -3.05 -14.01 -11.72
N LEU A 17 -2.66 -12.74 -11.70
CA LEU A 17 -1.34 -12.32 -11.21
C LEU A 17 -1.14 -12.70 -9.74
N GLN A 18 -2.13 -12.47 -8.88
CA GLN A 18 -2.10 -12.90 -7.48
C GLN A 18 -1.85 -14.42 -7.35
N CYS A 19 -2.59 -15.24 -8.10
CA CYS A 19 -2.41 -16.69 -8.07
C CYS A 19 -1.02 -17.11 -8.57
N GLN A 20 -0.52 -16.49 -9.65
CA GLN A 20 0.81 -16.77 -10.18
C GLN A 20 1.91 -16.44 -9.16
N LEU A 21 1.78 -15.29 -8.49
CA LEU A 21 2.72 -14.84 -7.48
C LEU A 21 2.74 -15.77 -6.27
N GLN A 22 1.57 -16.19 -5.80
CA GLN A 22 1.44 -17.16 -4.71
C GLN A 22 2.11 -18.50 -5.07
N ASN A 23 1.79 -19.08 -6.22
CA ASN A 23 2.35 -20.37 -6.64
C ASN A 23 3.89 -20.31 -6.79
N MET A 24 4.40 -19.19 -7.32
CA MET A 24 5.84 -18.98 -7.46
C MET A 24 6.53 -18.90 -6.11
N LEU A 25 5.96 -18.15 -5.16
CA LEU A 25 6.52 -18.01 -3.81
C LEU A 25 6.43 -19.31 -3.01
N GLU A 26 5.33 -20.05 -3.15
CA GLU A 26 5.15 -21.37 -2.53
C GLU A 26 6.21 -22.37 -3.01
N THR A 27 6.60 -22.31 -4.30
CA THR A 27 7.70 -23.11 -4.85
C THR A 27 9.04 -22.80 -4.17
N CYS A 28 9.22 -21.56 -3.73
CA CYS A 28 10.38 -21.11 -2.96
C CYS A 28 10.21 -21.29 -1.44
N GLY A 29 9.11 -21.90 -0.96
CA GLY A 29 8.80 -22.06 0.46
C GLY A 29 8.42 -20.76 1.17
N MET A 30 8.08 -19.71 0.42
CA MET A 30 7.68 -18.40 0.94
C MET A 30 6.16 -18.24 0.86
N LYS A 31 5.54 -17.69 1.91
CA LYS A 31 4.09 -17.39 1.92
C LYS A 31 3.86 -15.90 2.15
N LEU A 32 3.11 -15.27 1.26
CA LEU A 32 2.61 -13.90 1.44
C LEU A 32 1.56 -13.88 2.54
N ARG A 33 1.90 -13.23 3.67
CA ARG A 33 1.03 -13.17 4.86
C ARG A 33 0.14 -11.93 4.93
N LYS A 34 0.30 -10.93 4.05
CA LYS A 34 -0.48 -9.69 4.09
C LYS A 34 -0.86 -9.29 2.67
N TRP A 35 -2.16 -9.24 2.40
CA TRP A 35 -2.70 -8.80 1.11
C TRP A 35 -3.44 -7.48 1.29
N ASN A 36 -3.20 -6.54 0.38
CA ASN A 36 -3.89 -5.26 0.31
C ASN A 36 -4.26 -4.98 -1.14
N SER A 37 -5.47 -4.47 -1.39
CA SER A 37 -5.95 -4.15 -2.74
C SER A 37 -6.91 -2.97 -2.70
N ASN A 38 -6.93 -2.17 -3.78
CA ASN A 38 -7.93 -1.13 -3.99
C ASN A 38 -9.34 -1.71 -4.25
N SER A 39 -9.42 -2.99 -4.65
CA SER A 39 -10.67 -3.70 -4.88
C SER A 39 -10.95 -4.70 -3.76
N LYS A 40 -12.12 -4.57 -3.14
CA LYS A 40 -12.62 -5.52 -2.12
C LYS A 40 -12.84 -6.92 -2.70
N GLU A 41 -13.21 -7.02 -3.97
CA GLU A 41 -13.41 -8.31 -4.64
C GLU A 41 -12.11 -9.11 -4.75
N LEU A 42 -10.98 -8.44 -4.97
CA LEU A 42 -9.65 -9.06 -5.02
C LEU A 42 -9.14 -9.45 -3.61
N LEU A 43 -9.47 -8.65 -2.61
CA LEU A 43 -9.18 -8.96 -1.21
C LEU A 43 -9.97 -10.17 -0.72
N ASN A 44 -11.25 -10.27 -1.08
CA ASN A 44 -12.13 -11.38 -0.70
C ASN A 44 -11.81 -12.69 -1.43
N SER A 45 -11.17 -12.64 -2.60
CA SER A 45 -10.74 -13.84 -3.31
C SER A 45 -9.48 -14.49 -2.76
N SER A 46 -8.79 -13.81 -1.84
CA SER A 46 -7.59 -14.33 -1.19
C SER A 46 -8.02 -15.37 -0.15
N ILE A 47 -7.54 -16.61 -0.31
CA ILE A 47 -8.04 -17.82 0.35
C ILE A 47 -7.89 -17.83 1.89
N ASP A 48 -7.12 -16.92 2.48
CA ASP A 48 -6.95 -16.80 3.92
C ASP A 48 -7.62 -15.52 4.47
N GLN A 49 -8.91 -15.62 4.81
CA GLN A 49 -9.64 -14.58 5.56
C GLN A 49 -8.94 -14.21 6.89
N GLU A 50 -8.11 -15.10 7.42
CA GLU A 50 -7.37 -14.95 8.67
C GLU A 50 -6.25 -13.89 8.61
N HIS A 51 -5.87 -13.45 7.40
CA HIS A 51 -4.75 -12.54 7.17
C HIS A 51 -5.11 -11.32 6.31
N SER A 52 -6.39 -11.09 6.01
CA SER A 52 -6.84 -9.82 5.44
C SER A 52 -6.59 -8.72 6.46
N PHE A 53 -5.80 -7.70 6.09
CA PHE A 53 -5.64 -6.55 6.96
C PHE A 53 -7.04 -5.92 7.10
N SER A 54 -7.52 -5.89 8.34
CA SER A 54 -8.85 -5.41 8.70
C SER A 54 -9.19 -4.20 7.86
N THR A 55 -10.33 -4.28 7.20
CA THR A 55 -11.08 -3.24 6.49
C THR A 55 -11.46 -2.08 7.43
N LYS A 56 -10.49 -1.56 8.20
CA LYS A 56 -10.59 -0.27 8.85
C LYS A 56 -10.24 0.76 7.78
N PRO A 57 -11.21 1.56 7.29
CA PRO A 57 -11.01 2.55 6.22
C PRO A 57 -10.10 3.72 6.61
N LYS A 58 -9.30 3.57 7.68
CA LYS A 58 -8.53 4.61 8.36
C LYS A 58 -7.03 4.31 8.49
N SER A 59 -6.57 3.08 8.29
CA SER A 59 -5.14 2.77 8.39
C SER A 59 -4.52 2.86 7.00
N ALA A 60 -3.82 3.96 6.72
CA ALA A 60 -2.87 3.98 5.62
C ALA A 60 -1.87 2.83 5.79
N ILE A 61 -1.59 2.11 4.71
CA ILE A 61 -0.63 1.01 4.71
C ILE A 61 0.71 1.59 4.32
N ASN A 62 1.70 1.44 5.19
CA ASN A 62 3.07 1.83 4.86
C ASN A 62 3.73 0.66 4.13
N THR A 63 4.01 0.84 2.84
CA THR A 63 4.73 -0.12 2.01
C THR A 63 5.76 0.66 1.21
N LEU A 64 7.03 0.23 1.26
CA LEU A 64 8.15 0.90 0.58
C LEU A 64 8.30 2.40 0.96
N ASP A 65 8.09 2.73 2.24
CA ASP A 65 8.11 4.11 2.77
C ASP A 65 7.01 5.03 2.23
N VAL A 66 6.03 4.47 1.50
CA VAL A 66 4.87 5.20 1.01
C VAL A 66 3.62 4.76 1.78
N SER A 67 2.84 5.74 2.26
CA SER A 67 1.53 5.47 2.86
C SER A 67 0.48 5.35 1.74
N TRP A 68 -0.02 4.15 1.47
CA TRP A 68 -1.09 3.94 0.49
C TRP A 68 -2.44 3.75 1.17
N LYS A 69 -3.46 4.43 0.64
CA LYS A 69 -4.86 4.24 1.00
C LYS A 69 -5.54 3.47 -0.13
N PRO A 70 -5.83 2.17 0.06
CA PRO A 70 -6.44 1.36 -0.98
C PRO A 70 -7.85 1.85 -1.34
N THR A 71 -8.58 2.38 -0.35
CA THR A 71 -9.90 2.98 -0.57
C THR A 71 -9.75 4.31 -1.30
N GLY A 72 -9.91 4.27 -2.63
CA GLY A 72 -9.79 5.41 -3.53
C GLY A 72 -8.43 5.53 -4.24
N ASP A 73 -7.53 4.57 -4.04
CA ASP A 73 -6.23 4.49 -4.70
C ASP A 73 -5.36 5.75 -4.57
N TYR A 74 -5.21 6.23 -3.33
CA TYR A 74 -4.45 7.44 -3.05
C TYR A 74 -3.15 7.11 -2.32
N PHE A 75 -2.04 7.65 -2.82
CA PHE A 75 -0.83 7.78 -2.01
C PHE A 75 -0.96 8.98 -1.07
N MET A 76 -0.56 8.79 0.17
CA MET A 76 -0.62 9.75 1.24
C MET A 76 0.79 10.10 1.67
N PHE A 77 1.02 11.39 1.92
CA PHE A 77 2.25 11.89 2.53
C PHE A 77 1.86 12.63 3.79
N LYS A 78 2.54 12.34 4.90
CA LYS A 78 2.27 13.02 6.17
C LYS A 78 3.16 14.26 6.28
N VAL A 79 2.64 15.39 5.85
CA VAL A 79 3.33 16.67 5.99
C VAL A 79 3.08 17.24 7.38
N SER A 80 4.15 17.57 8.10
CA SER A 80 4.06 18.31 9.36
C SER A 80 4.63 19.71 9.14
N ILE A 81 3.75 20.68 8.98
CA ILE A 81 4.14 22.08 8.77
C ILE A 81 4.21 22.76 10.15
N PRO A 82 5.37 23.26 10.59
CA PRO A 82 5.46 23.98 11.86
C PRO A 82 4.68 25.30 11.77
N SER A 83 3.80 25.56 12.74
CA SER A 83 3.05 26.81 12.83
C SER A 83 3.96 27.95 13.28
N MET A 84 4.30 28.85 12.36
CA MET A 84 5.17 30.01 12.60
C MET A 84 4.49 31.30 12.14
N THR A 85 4.81 32.43 12.77
CA THR A 85 4.27 33.76 12.42
C THR A 85 4.76 34.27 11.06
N SER A 86 5.89 33.74 10.58
CA SER A 86 6.44 34.02 9.25
C SER A 86 7.29 32.83 8.78
N TYR A 87 7.40 32.63 7.47
CA TYR A 87 8.20 31.57 6.86
C TYR A 87 9.33 32.19 6.04
N THR A 88 10.54 31.64 6.15
CA THR A 88 11.63 31.95 5.22
C THR A 88 11.61 30.97 4.04
N LYS A 89 12.27 31.34 2.93
CA LYS A 89 12.48 30.41 1.80
C LYS A 89 13.15 29.10 2.23
N ARG A 90 14.04 29.16 3.24
CA ARG A 90 14.71 27.98 3.79
C ARG A 90 13.73 27.06 4.52
N ASP A 91 12.78 27.61 5.27
CA ASP A 91 11.77 26.83 5.98
C ASP A 91 10.87 26.09 4.99
N VAL A 92 10.42 26.79 3.95
CA VAL A 92 9.60 26.19 2.88
C VAL A 92 10.36 25.06 2.17
N LEU A 93 11.61 25.31 1.76
CA LEU A 93 12.43 24.28 1.11
C LEU A 93 12.74 23.10 2.04
N SER A 94 12.95 23.34 3.33
CA SER A 94 13.18 22.29 4.32
C SER A 94 11.94 21.42 4.53
N VAL A 95 10.73 21.99 4.47
CA VAL A 95 9.48 21.21 4.55
C VAL A 95 9.30 20.39 3.28
N VAL A 96 9.56 20.97 2.10
CA VAL A 96 9.46 20.26 0.81
C VAL A 96 10.45 19.10 0.73
N ALA A 97 11.67 19.26 1.23
CA ALA A 97 12.68 18.20 1.25
C ALA A 97 12.37 17.04 2.23
N ARG A 98 11.37 17.20 3.11
CA ARG A 98 10.92 16.18 4.06
C ARG A 98 9.64 15.47 3.62
N LEU A 99 9.09 15.85 2.48
CA LEU A 99 8.00 15.13 1.79
C LEU A 99 8.54 13.86 1.16
#